data_AF-A0A963PT96-F1
#
_entry.id   AF-A0A963PT96-F1
#
_cell.length_a   1.000
_cell.length_b   1.000
_cell.length_c   1.000
_cell.angle_alpha   90.00
_cell.angle_beta   90.00
_cell.angle_gamma   90.00
#
_symmetry.space_group_name_H-M   'P 1'
#
loop_
_entity.id
_entity.type
_entity.pdbx_description
1 polymer ?
#
loop_
_entity_poly.entity_id
_entity_poly.type
_entity_poly.pdbx_seq_one_letter_code
_entity_poly.pdbx_strand_id
1 'polypeptide(L)' 'MKSPRTWFTEHPASVHESYGQHMAASWSFAWRMLIGALACFVHGLFPFLCVSKGSATIRSLHERMV' A
#
# COMPACT_ATOMS: atom_id res chain seq x y z
N MET A 1 10.26 -28.19 10.32
CA MET A 1 9.37 -27.69 9.23
C MET A 1 8.51 -26.57 9.79
N LYS A 2 8.38 -25.45 9.06
CA LYS A 2 7.41 -24.39 9.41
C LYS A 2 5.99 -24.84 9.07
N SER A 3 5.00 -24.46 9.87
CA SER A 3 3.59 -24.79 9.65
C SER A 3 2.87 -23.67 8.88
N PRO A 4 1.71 -23.90 8.25
CA PRO A 4 0.93 -22.84 7.61
C PRO A 4 0.70 -21.64 8.52
N ARG A 5 0.43 -21.88 9.81
CA ARG A 5 0.23 -20.85 10.83
C ARG A 5 1.44 -19.94 11.01
N THR A 6 2.66 -20.49 11.04
CA THR A 6 3.86 -19.69 11.31
C THR A 6 4.12 -18.64 10.24
N TRP A 7 3.79 -18.91 8.97
CA TRP A 7 3.95 -17.94 7.88
C TRP A 7 3.11 -16.66 8.05
N PHE A 8 1.93 -16.78 8.67
CA PHE A 8 1.02 -15.66 8.88
C PHE A 8 1.23 -14.95 10.22
N THR A 9 1.91 -15.58 11.18
CA THR A 9 2.07 -15.02 12.54
C THR A 9 3.49 -14.58 12.86
N GLU A 10 4.51 -15.20 12.26
CA GLU A 10 5.92 -14.91 12.58
C GLU A 10 6.32 -13.49 12.15
N HIS A 11 5.97 -13.09 10.92
CA HIS A 11 6.29 -11.74 10.45
C HIS A 11 5.51 -10.63 11.19
N PRO A 12 4.17 -10.67 11.31
CA PRO A 12 3.45 -9.67 12.10
C PRO A 12 3.95 -9.58 13.54
N ALA A 13 4.24 -10.73 14.19
CA ALA A 13 4.77 -10.72 15.55
C ALA A 13 6.15 -10.05 15.64
N SER A 14 7.00 -10.16 14.61
CA SER A 14 8.33 -9.51 14.60
C SER A 14 8.25 -7.97 14.61
N VAL A 15 7.10 -7.41 14.22
CA VAL A 15 6.80 -5.97 14.26
C VAL A 15 5.72 -5.63 15.30
N HIS A 16 5.45 -6.53 16.25
CA HIS A 16 4.47 -6.36 17.33
C HIS A 16 3.01 -6.18 16.87
N GLU A 17 2.65 -6.79 15.74
CA GLU A 17 1.30 -6.77 15.19
C GLU A 17 0.65 -8.16 15.18
N SER A 18 -0.67 -8.21 15.32
CA SER A 18 -1.45 -9.37 14.93
C SER A 18 -1.56 -9.44 13.39
N TYR A 19 -1.84 -10.63 12.85
CA TYR A 19 -2.04 -10.81 11.41
C TYR A 19 -3.08 -9.83 10.82
N GLY A 20 -4.19 -9.60 11.53
CA GLY A 20 -5.23 -8.68 11.08
C GLY A 20 -4.77 -7.22 11.04
N GLN A 21 -3.99 -6.78 12.03
CA GLN A 21 -3.42 -5.42 12.07
C GLN A 21 -2.43 -5.23 10.92
N HIS A 22 -1.51 -6.16 10.74
CA HIS A 22 -0.51 -6.11 9.69
C HIS A 22 -1.15 -6.12 8.30
N MET A 23 -2.10 -7.02 8.08
CA MET A 23 -2.87 -7.10 6.83
C MET A 23 -3.60 -5.78 6.54
N ALA A 24 -4.29 -5.21 7.53
CA ALA A 24 -5.01 -3.95 7.38
C ALA A 24 -4.05 -2.78 7.05
N ALA A 25 -2.89 -2.74 7.71
CA ALA A 25 -1.85 -1.76 7.43
C ALA A 25 -1.38 -1.89 5.97
N SER A 26 -0.92 -3.08 5.54
CA SER A 26 -0.45 -3.31 4.17
C SER A 26 -1.53 -3.01 3.12
N TRP A 27 -2.78 -3.43 3.35
CA TRP A 27 -3.89 -3.19 2.43
C TRP A 27 -4.23 -1.70 2.30
N SER A 28 -4.10 -0.92 3.38
CA SER A 28 -4.32 0.53 3.33
C SER A 28 -3.33 1.25 2.40
N PHE A 29 -2.08 0.77 2.34
CA PHE A 29 -1.07 1.26 1.40
C PHE A 29 -1.37 0.77 -0.02
N ALA A 30 -1.64 -0.52 -0.18
CA ALA A 30 -1.91 -1.14 -1.48
C ALA A 30 -3.07 -0.45 -2.22
N TRP A 31 -4.18 -0.17 -1.52
CA TRP A 31 -5.34 0.49 -2.13
C TRP A 31 -5.03 1.90 -2.64
N ARG A 32 -4.25 2.67 -1.87
CA ARG A 32 -3.80 4.00 -2.29
C ARG A 32 -2.85 3.94 -3.47
N MET A 33 -1.90 3.00 -3.47
CA MET A 33 -1.01 2.76 -4.61
C MET A 33 -1.80 2.41 -5.87
N LEU A 34 -2.81 1.54 -5.77
CA LEU A 34 -3.67 1.16 -6.89
C LEU A 34 -4.41 2.37 -7.46
N ILE A 35 -5.00 3.21 -6.61
CA ILE A 35 -5.65 4.46 -7.04
C ILE A 35 -4.64 5.40 -7.71
N GLY A 36 -3.43 5.53 -7.15
CA GLY A 36 -2.35 6.31 -7.74
C GLY A 36 -1.95 5.81 -9.13
N ALA A 37 -1.80 4.49 -9.30
CA ALA A 37 -1.49 3.87 -10.58
C ALA A 37 -2.60 4.10 -11.62
N LEU A 38 -3.86 3.89 -11.24
CA LEU A 38 -5.02 4.19 -12.09
C LEU A 38 -5.04 5.66 -12.52
N ALA A 39 -4.73 6.58 -11.60
CA ALA A 39 -4.63 8.00 -11.91
C ALA A 39 -3.51 8.30 -12.93
N CYS A 40 -2.35 7.63 -12.82
CA CYS A 40 -1.26 7.73 -13.79
C CYS A 40 -1.67 7.18 -15.17
N PHE A 41 -2.37 6.05 -15.23
CA PHE A 41 -2.88 5.52 -16.51
C PHE A 41 -3.88 6.47 -17.17
N VAL A 42 -4.84 7.01 -16.38
CA VAL A 42 -5.79 8.01 -16.88
C VAL A 42 -5.07 9.26 -17.37
N HIS A 43 -4.07 9.75 -16.64
CA HIS A 43 -3.26 10.90 -17.06
C HIS A 43 -2.48 10.61 -18.35
N GLY A 44 -1.91 9.40 -18.49
CA GLY A 44 -1.20 8.99 -19.70
C GLY A 44 -2.08 8.96 -20.95
N LEU A 45 -3.37 8.65 -20.79
CA LEU A 45 -4.37 8.71 -21.88
C LEU A 45 -4.91 10.13 -22.10
N PHE A 46 -5.13 10.86 -21.00
CA PHE A 46 -5.73 12.20 -20.98
C PHE A 46 -4.85 13.14 -20.14
N PRO A 47 -3.87 13.83 -20.75
CA PRO A 47 -2.83 14.56 -20.01
C PRO A 47 -3.35 15.73 -19.17
N PHE A 48 -4.59 16.19 -19.40
CA PHE A 48 -5.25 17.21 -18.60
C PHE A 48 -6.00 16.65 -17.37
N LEU A 49 -6.17 15.33 -17.27
CA LEU A 49 -6.76 14.66 -16.11
C LEU A 49 -5.66 14.18 -15.14
N CYS A 50 -5.99 14.13 -13.86
CA CYS A 50 -5.15 13.53 -12.81
C CYS A 50 -3.71 14.08 -12.68
N VAL A 51 -3.43 15.29 -13.19
CA VAL A 51 -2.10 15.91 -13.35
C VAL A 51 -1.11 15.68 -12.20
N SER A 52 -1.56 15.81 -10.94
CA SER A 52 -0.70 15.65 -9.75
C SER A 52 -1.09 14.49 -8.83
N LYS A 53 -2.09 13.68 -9.21
CA LYS A 53 -2.66 12.66 -8.30
C LYS A 53 -1.66 11.55 -8.01
N GLY A 54 -0.93 11.06 -9.01
CA GLY A 54 0.08 10.01 -8.81
C GLY A 54 1.18 10.44 -7.83
N SER A 55 1.78 11.61 -8.05
CA SER A 55 2.84 12.13 -7.18
C SER A 55 2.34 12.53 -5.79
N ALA A 56 1.12 13.05 -5.67
CA ALA A 56 0.49 13.30 -4.37
C ALA A 56 0.27 12.00 -3.58
N THR A 57 -0.19 10.93 -4.24
CA THR A 57 -0.34 9.61 -3.61
C THR A 57 1.00 9.08 -3.09
N ILE A 58 2.07 9.14 -3.89
CA ILE A 58 3.41 8.69 -3.45
C ILE A 58 3.89 9.51 -2.25
N ARG A 59 3.78 10.85 -2.29
CA ARG A 59 4.18 11.70 -1.15
C ARG A 59 3.43 11.34 0.12
N SER A 60 2.11 11.23 0.05
CA SER A 60 1.29 10.87 1.23
C SER A 60 1.61 9.48 1.78
N LEU A 61 1.92 8.50 0.90
CA LEU A 61 2.33 7.17 1.34
C LEU A 61 3.72 7.17 1.95
N HIS A 62 4.65 7.93 1.37
CA HIS A 62 6.00 8.09 1.91
C HIS A 62 5.96 8.72 3.31
N GLU A 63 5.23 9.83 3.48
CA GLU A 63 5.02 10.50 4.78
C GLU A 63 4.44 9.59 5.87
N ARG A 64 3.70 8.54 5.50
CA ARG A 64 3.13 7.56 6.44
C ARG A 64 4.05 6.38 6.73
N MET A 65 5.11 6.20 5.94
CA MET A 65 6.05 5.10 6.07
C MET A 65 7.25 5.47 6.96
N VAL A 66 7.65 6.75 6.93
CA VAL A 66 8.71 7.32 7.77
C VAL A 66 8.21 7.81 9.13
#